data_AF-A0A658IE96-F1
#
_entry.id   AF-A0A658IE96-F1
#
_cell.length_a   1.000
_cell.length_b   1.000
_cell.length_c   1.000
_cell.angle_alpha   90.00
_cell.angle_beta   90.00
_cell.angle_gamma   90.00
#
_symmetry.space_group_name_H-M   'P 1'
#
loop_
_entity.id
_entity.type
_entity.pdbx_description
1 polymer ?
#
loop_
_entity_poly.entity_id
_entity_poly.type
_entity_poly.pdbx_seq_one_letter_code
_entity_poly.pdbx_strand_id
1 'polypeptide(L)'
;SMLHQSDICWVPLSVAEMIRVSGNVGLRMKESDLSRHLQGYQKGAISDDVLFVGFKDNDLYLLPLEVKTGARPDYSHAGQQARELKRYLLQDILGPQTLASQLYRALFIRQVLMQVEKLRLYGVLDNDKLSPLLERREWWLTGDYQLGELADYAEGFVVAHVDSGTCFDLSYKETAENILQIEIPYSLLPSLIAAQGDQPPLAERYRVPEKYLLKPECNV
;
A
#
# COMPACT_ATOMS: atom_id res chain seq x y z
N SER A 1 -7.94 -7.42 -9.97
CA SER A 1 -6.91 -6.87 -9.06
C SER A 1 -6.43 -7.99 -8.15
N MET A 2 -5.15 -7.99 -7.76
CA MET A 2 -4.51 -9.05 -6.96
C MET A 2 -5.05 -9.18 -5.54
N LEU A 3 -5.57 -8.09 -4.98
CA LEU A 3 -6.15 -8.02 -3.64
C LEU A 3 -7.69 -8.19 -3.64
N HIS A 4 -8.30 -8.28 -4.83
CA HIS A 4 -9.75 -8.19 -4.96
C HIS A 4 -10.51 -9.37 -4.35
N GLN A 5 -9.88 -10.54 -4.33
CA GLN A 5 -10.47 -11.80 -3.87
C GLN A 5 -10.25 -12.05 -2.37
N SER A 6 -9.44 -11.23 -1.69
CA SER A 6 -9.23 -11.38 -0.24
C SER A 6 -10.45 -10.92 0.56
N ASP A 7 -10.57 -11.44 1.77
CA ASP A 7 -11.56 -11.01 2.78
C ASP A 7 -11.12 -9.76 3.57
N ILE A 8 -10.03 -9.12 3.17
CA ILE A 8 -9.50 -7.89 3.76
C ILE A 8 -10.07 -6.67 3.02
N CYS A 9 -10.58 -5.69 3.76
CA CYS A 9 -10.99 -4.40 3.22
C CYS A 9 -9.74 -3.54 2.93
N TRP A 10 -9.37 -3.40 1.65
CA TRP A 10 -8.19 -2.63 1.23
C TRP A 10 -8.54 -1.19 0.81
N VAL A 11 -7.85 -0.22 1.39
CA VAL A 11 -7.92 1.20 1.03
C VAL A 11 -6.56 1.67 0.53
N PRO A 12 -6.45 2.21 -0.70
CA PRO A 12 -5.21 2.83 -1.16
C PRO A 12 -5.04 4.21 -0.53
N LEU A 13 -3.87 4.42 0.08
CA LEU A 13 -3.45 5.68 0.69
C LEU A 13 -2.26 6.25 -0.08
N SER A 14 -2.35 7.51 -0.53
CA SER A 14 -1.16 8.22 -1.03
C SER A 14 -0.28 8.60 0.15
N VAL A 15 0.97 8.13 0.15
CA VAL A 15 1.93 8.38 1.22
C VAL A 15 2.38 9.83 1.18
N ALA A 16 2.72 10.38 0.00
CA ALA A 16 3.04 11.79 -0.17
C ALA A 16 1.95 12.72 0.39
N GLU A 17 0.68 12.43 0.12
CA GLU A 17 -0.42 13.23 0.65
C GLU A 17 -0.57 13.07 2.18
N MET A 18 -0.40 11.84 2.71
CA MET A 18 -0.36 11.62 4.15
C MET A 18 0.70 12.49 4.82
N ILE A 19 1.93 12.51 4.29
CA ILE A 19 3.05 13.32 4.82
C ILE A 19 2.73 14.81 4.80
N ARG A 20 2.19 15.27 3.67
CA ARG A 20 1.83 16.67 3.46
C ARG A 20 0.74 17.14 4.42
N VAL A 21 -0.24 16.29 4.71
CA VAL A 21 -1.38 16.62 5.58
C VAL A 21 -1.04 16.39 7.07
N SER A 22 -0.20 15.40 7.38
CA SER A 22 0.17 15.02 8.76
C SER A 22 0.91 16.13 9.52
N GLY A 23 1.69 16.97 8.81
CA GLY A 23 2.38 18.11 9.40
C GLY A 23 1.46 19.09 10.14
N ASN A 24 0.18 19.18 9.74
CA ASN A 24 -0.81 20.06 10.37
C ASN A 24 -1.67 19.36 11.43
N VAL A 25 -1.67 18.02 11.50
CA VAL A 25 -2.59 17.21 12.33
C VAL A 25 -1.88 16.52 13.50
N GLY A 26 -0.59 16.79 13.69
CA GLY A 26 0.17 16.30 14.86
C GLY A 26 0.69 14.87 14.73
N LEU A 27 0.45 14.20 13.60
CA LEU A 27 1.28 13.09 13.15
C LEU A 27 2.65 13.67 12.80
N ARG A 28 3.54 13.76 13.79
CA ARG A 28 4.93 14.13 13.57
C ARG A 28 5.69 12.97 12.94
N MET A 29 5.21 12.49 11.79
CA MET A 29 6.12 12.00 10.76
C MET A 29 6.93 13.23 10.39
N LYS A 30 8.05 13.46 11.07
CA LYS A 30 8.79 14.70 10.82
C LYS A 30 9.11 14.70 9.34
N GLU A 31 8.91 15.83 8.69
CA GLU A 31 9.56 16.05 7.40
C GLU A 31 11.03 15.67 7.53
N SER A 32 11.73 15.90 8.64
CA SER A 32 13.12 15.41 8.84
C SER A 32 13.32 13.87 8.84
N ASP A 33 12.30 13.08 9.20
CA ASP A 33 12.37 11.61 9.29
C ASP A 33 12.11 10.95 7.93
N LEU A 34 11.30 11.58 7.06
CA LEU A 34 11.03 11.13 5.68
C LEU A 34 11.85 11.89 4.63
N SER A 35 12.10 13.17 4.89
CA SER A 35 13.03 14.06 4.20
C SER A 35 14.19 14.43 5.14
N ARG A 36 15.19 13.54 5.19
CA ARG A 36 16.60 13.75 5.60
C ARG A 36 16.94 14.79 6.69
N HIS A 37 17.85 14.36 7.56
CA HIS A 37 18.60 15.09 8.60
C HIS A 37 17.83 15.28 9.91
N LEU A 38 17.97 14.31 10.82
CA LEU A 38 18.67 14.49 12.10
C LEU A 38 18.69 13.15 12.85
N GLN A 39 19.82 12.86 13.50
CA GLN A 39 20.06 11.70 14.39
C GLN A 39 20.54 10.39 13.75
N GLY A 40 21.65 10.44 13.01
CA GLY A 40 22.56 9.28 12.90
C GLY A 40 22.08 8.07 12.09
N TYR A 41 20.83 8.03 11.62
CA TYR A 41 20.36 7.05 10.65
C TYR A 41 20.88 7.41 9.25
N GLN A 42 22.00 6.80 8.87
CA GLN A 42 22.52 6.89 7.51
C GLN A 42 21.70 6.00 6.57
N LYS A 43 21.12 6.63 5.53
CA LYS A 43 20.71 6.04 4.23
C LYS A 43 19.59 4.99 4.25
N GLY A 44 18.36 5.45 4.02
CA GLY A 44 17.31 4.66 3.36
C GLY A 44 16.46 5.60 2.50
N ALA A 45 16.16 5.22 1.26
CA ALA A 45 15.10 5.88 0.51
C ALA A 45 13.79 5.24 0.99
N ILE A 46 12.80 6.05 1.37
CA ILE A 46 11.46 5.58 1.78
C ILE A 46 10.52 5.84 0.60
N SER A 47 9.57 4.94 0.36
CA SER A 47 8.53 5.13 -0.65
C SER A 47 7.56 6.24 -0.24
N ASP A 48 7.21 7.14 -1.18
CA ASP A 48 6.20 8.17 -1.03
C ASP A 48 4.98 7.97 -1.96
N ASP A 49 4.91 6.83 -2.64
CA ASP A 49 3.87 6.50 -3.62
C ASP A 49 2.54 6.08 -2.95
N VAL A 50 2.29 4.77 -2.85
CA VAL A 50 1.00 4.22 -2.42
C VAL A 50 1.22 3.20 -1.31
N LEU A 51 0.37 3.27 -0.29
CA LEU A 51 0.25 2.27 0.77
C LEU A 51 -1.15 1.69 0.71
N PHE A 52 -1.28 0.39 0.47
CA PHE A 52 -2.55 -0.30 0.71
C PHE A 52 -2.69 -0.58 2.19
N VAL A 53 -3.78 -0.07 2.79
CA VAL A 53 -4.15 -0.29 4.18
C VAL A 53 -5.31 -1.27 4.22
N GLY A 54 -5.09 -2.42 4.84
CA GLY A 54 -6.05 -3.51 4.95
C GLY A 54 -6.72 -3.54 6.32
N PHE A 55 -8.03 -3.74 6.35
CA PHE A 55 -8.83 -3.87 7.57
C PHE A 55 -9.53 -5.22 7.58
N LYS A 56 -9.25 -6.02 8.61
CA LYS A 56 -9.95 -7.30 8.85
C LYS A 56 -9.95 -7.58 10.34
N ASP A 57 -11.12 -7.94 10.86
CA ASP A 57 -11.35 -8.15 12.29
C ASP A 57 -10.84 -6.98 13.14
N ASN A 58 -9.78 -7.18 13.91
CA ASN A 58 -9.14 -6.16 14.75
C ASN A 58 -7.72 -5.80 14.26
N ASP A 59 -7.34 -6.27 13.08
CA ASP A 59 -5.98 -6.19 12.57
C ASP A 59 -5.90 -5.23 11.38
N LEU A 60 -4.85 -4.42 11.40
CA LEU A 60 -4.48 -3.51 10.34
C LEU A 60 -3.28 -4.08 9.57
N TYR A 61 -3.44 -4.24 8.27
CA TYR A 61 -2.42 -4.77 7.37
C TYR A 61 -1.84 -3.65 6.50
N LEU A 62 -0.52 -3.67 6.29
CA LEU A 62 0.18 -2.68 5.46
C LEU A 62 0.88 -3.36 4.30
N LEU A 63 0.56 -2.92 3.09
CA LEU A 63 1.18 -3.40 1.86
C LEU A 63 1.65 -2.20 0.99
N PRO A 64 2.94 -1.85 1.04
CA PRO A 64 3.49 -0.73 0.28
C PRO A 64 3.59 -1.06 -1.21
N LEU A 65 3.42 -0.04 -2.05
CA LEU A 65 3.56 -0.10 -3.50
C LEU A 65 4.41 1.09 -3.96
N GLU A 66 5.58 0.80 -4.52
CA GLU A 66 6.42 1.76 -5.24
C GLU A 66 6.10 1.72 -6.74
N VAL A 67 5.98 2.88 -7.37
CA VAL A 67 5.69 3.03 -8.80
C VAL A 67 6.86 3.72 -9.50
N LYS A 68 7.34 3.12 -10.60
CA LYS A 68 8.40 3.69 -11.45
C LYS A 68 7.90 3.82 -12.88
N THR A 69 8.34 4.88 -13.58
CA THR A 69 7.95 5.13 -14.98
C THR A 69 9.17 5.44 -15.84
N GLY A 70 9.22 4.89 -17.05
CA GLY A 70 10.25 5.20 -18.05
C GLY A 70 11.23 4.04 -18.28
N ALA A 71 12.52 4.30 -18.08
CA ALA A 71 13.54 3.25 -18.17
C ALA A 71 13.39 2.25 -17.03
N ARG A 72 13.90 1.02 -17.22
CA ARG A 72 13.93 0.00 -16.17
C ARG A 72 14.63 0.55 -14.92
N PRO A 73 13.95 0.60 -13.77
CA PRO A 73 14.54 1.12 -12.54
C PRO A 73 15.54 0.12 -11.95
N ASP A 74 16.33 0.61 -10.99
CA ASP A 74 16.97 -0.29 -10.03
C ASP A 74 15.90 -0.86 -9.10
N TYR A 75 15.44 -2.07 -9.44
CA TYR A 75 14.40 -2.74 -8.65
C TYR A 75 14.85 -3.12 -7.24
N SER A 76 16.15 -3.28 -6.99
CA SER A 76 16.66 -3.52 -5.64
C SER A 76 16.45 -2.28 -4.78
N HIS A 77 16.76 -1.11 -5.33
CA HIS A 77 16.55 0.15 -4.64
C HIS A 77 15.05 0.46 -4.44
N ALA A 78 14.23 0.26 -5.47
CA ALA A 78 12.78 0.45 -5.38
C ALA A 78 12.13 -0.50 -4.34
N GLY A 79 12.57 -1.75 -4.27
CA GLY A 79 12.11 -2.69 -3.25
C GLY A 79 12.49 -2.26 -1.83
N GLN A 80 13.71 -1.74 -1.64
CA GLN A 80 14.13 -1.16 -0.37
C GLN A 80 13.25 0.03 0.02
N GLN A 81 12.83 0.87 -0.93
CA GLN A 81 11.91 1.99 -0.65
C GLN A 81 10.58 1.53 -0.06
N ALA A 82 9.94 0.54 -0.69
CA ALA A 82 8.69 -0.02 -0.20
C ALA A 82 8.88 -0.67 1.18
N ARG A 83 9.96 -1.42 1.37
CA ARG A 83 10.23 -2.12 2.64
C ARG A 83 10.51 -1.16 3.79
N GLU A 84 11.30 -0.12 3.56
CA GLU A 84 11.60 0.87 4.60
C GLU A 84 10.36 1.67 5.00
N LEU A 85 9.43 1.93 4.07
CA LEU A 85 8.13 2.51 4.41
C LEU A 85 7.35 1.61 5.37
N LYS A 86 7.21 0.32 5.04
CA LYS A 86 6.51 -0.66 5.89
C LYS A 86 7.19 -0.77 7.26
N ARG A 87 8.52 -0.89 7.29
CA ARG A 87 9.32 -0.94 8.53
C ARG A 87 9.09 0.29 9.39
N TYR A 88 9.21 1.49 8.83
CA TYR A 88 9.03 2.74 9.58
C TYR A 88 7.62 2.84 10.19
N LEU A 89 6.58 2.53 9.41
CA LEU A 89 5.21 2.55 9.91
C LEU A 89 4.97 1.51 11.00
N LEU A 90 5.42 0.27 10.79
CA LEU A 90 5.19 -0.82 11.73
C LEU A 90 6.04 -0.69 12.99
N GLN A 91 7.32 -0.33 12.90
CA GLN A 91 8.24 -0.35 14.04
C GLN A 91 8.29 0.98 14.78
N ASP A 92 8.27 2.10 14.07
CA ASP A 92 8.58 3.41 14.66
C ASP A 92 7.31 4.21 14.99
N ILE A 93 6.25 4.07 14.18
CA ILE A 93 5.02 4.87 14.32
C ILE A 93 3.90 4.11 15.03
N LEU A 94 3.46 2.99 14.45
CA LEU A 94 2.26 2.29 14.88
C LEU A 94 2.60 1.21 15.91
N GLY A 95 3.67 0.44 15.74
CA GLY A 95 3.99 -0.72 16.59
C GLY A 95 4.18 -0.45 18.09
N PRO A 96 4.83 0.65 18.52
CA PRO A 96 5.13 0.81 19.94
C PRO A 96 3.85 0.88 20.79
N GLN A 97 3.89 0.31 21.99
CA GLN A 97 2.75 0.24 22.90
C GLN A 97 2.79 1.40 23.91
N THR A 98 2.70 2.62 23.39
CA THR A 98 2.75 3.85 24.18
C THR A 98 1.52 4.71 23.90
N LEU A 99 1.18 5.63 24.83
CA LEU A 99 0.10 6.60 24.60
C LEU A 99 0.34 7.45 23.34
N ALA A 100 1.60 7.79 23.04
CA ALA A 100 1.96 8.53 21.83
C ALA A 100 1.66 7.71 20.57
N SER A 101 2.00 6.42 20.57
CA SER A 101 1.73 5.52 19.45
C SER A 101 0.24 5.22 19.29
N GLN A 102 -0.52 5.10 20.38
CA GLN A 102 -1.99 5.00 20.33
C GLN A 102 -2.60 6.24 19.68
N LEU A 103 -2.11 7.44 20.04
CA LEU A 103 -2.50 8.68 19.37
C LEU A 103 -2.11 8.67 17.87
N TYR A 104 -0.91 8.20 17.51
CA TYR A 104 -0.50 8.09 16.11
C TYR A 104 -1.36 7.10 15.33
N ARG A 105 -1.76 5.98 15.94
CA ARG A 105 -2.71 5.02 15.37
C ARG A 105 -4.06 5.68 15.08
N ALA A 106 -4.63 6.37 16.07
CA ALA A 106 -5.89 7.11 15.91
C ALA A 106 -5.80 8.13 14.77
N LEU A 107 -4.71 8.90 14.70
CA LEU A 107 -4.49 9.88 13.65
C LEU A 107 -4.26 9.24 12.27
N PHE A 108 -3.58 8.09 12.20
CA PHE A 108 -3.39 7.34 10.96
C PHE A 108 -4.73 6.86 10.41
N ILE A 109 -5.59 6.28 11.24
CA ILE A 109 -6.96 5.91 10.86
C ILE A 109 -7.75 7.12 10.39
N ARG A 110 -7.64 8.26 11.07
CA ARG A 110 -8.29 9.49 10.62
C ARG A 110 -7.88 9.86 9.19
N GLN A 111 -6.60 9.72 8.86
CA GLN A 111 -6.12 10.00 7.50
C GLN A 111 -6.62 8.99 6.48
N VAL A 112 -6.73 7.72 6.85
CA VAL A 112 -7.35 6.70 5.98
C VAL A 112 -8.82 7.04 5.72
N LEU A 113 -9.58 7.42 6.74
CA LEU A 113 -10.99 7.80 6.59
C LEU A 113 -11.17 9.01 5.68
N MET A 114 -10.32 10.04 5.80
CA MET A 114 -10.33 11.19 4.88
C MET A 114 -10.11 10.77 3.42
N GLN A 115 -9.28 9.76 3.18
CA GLN A 115 -9.02 9.24 1.83
C GLN A 115 -10.15 8.37 1.31
N VAL A 116 -10.79 7.60 2.19
CA VAL A 116 -12.03 6.88 1.85
C VAL A 116 -13.10 7.86 1.40
N GLU A 117 -13.33 8.96 2.13
CA GLU A 117 -14.30 9.98 1.74
C GLU A 117 -13.99 10.55 0.35
N LYS A 118 -12.73 10.90 0.08
CA LYS A 118 -12.29 11.40 -1.22
C LYS A 118 -12.52 10.39 -2.35
N LEU A 119 -12.18 9.12 -2.13
CA LEU A 119 -12.32 8.08 -3.16
C LEU A 119 -13.77 7.68 -3.41
N ARG A 120 -14.63 7.75 -2.38
CA ARG A 120 -16.08 7.57 -2.52
C ARG A 120 -16.71 8.69 -3.35
N LEU A 121 -16.29 9.95 -3.14
CA LEU A 121 -16.75 11.08 -3.95
C LEU A 121 -16.42 10.91 -5.44
N TYR A 122 -15.32 10.24 -5.77
CA TYR A 122 -14.92 9.94 -7.15
C TYR A 122 -15.49 8.61 -7.70
N GLY A 123 -16.27 7.86 -6.91
CA GLY A 123 -16.84 6.58 -7.33
C GLY A 123 -15.79 5.48 -7.56
N VAL A 124 -14.61 5.59 -6.94
CA VAL A 124 -13.48 4.66 -7.14
C VAL A 124 -13.60 3.42 -6.25
N LEU A 125 -14.21 3.56 -5.07
CA LEU A 125 -14.35 2.47 -4.10
C LEU A 125 -15.77 1.93 -4.08
N ASP A 126 -15.87 0.60 -4.06
CA ASP A 126 -17.11 -0.11 -3.80
C ASP A 126 -17.50 0.05 -2.34
N ASN A 127 -18.71 0.55 -2.07
CA ASN A 127 -19.19 0.80 -0.72
C ASN A 127 -19.32 -0.51 0.08
N ASP A 128 -19.68 -1.62 -0.56
CA ASP A 128 -19.94 -2.89 0.12
C ASP A 128 -18.65 -3.48 0.70
N LYS A 129 -17.51 -3.19 0.07
CA LYS A 129 -16.18 -3.62 0.53
C LYS A 129 -15.64 -2.79 1.69
N LEU A 130 -16.21 -1.62 1.96
CA LEU A 130 -15.77 -0.71 3.00
C LEU A 130 -16.47 -0.93 4.35
N SER A 131 -17.50 -1.77 4.41
CA SER A 131 -18.29 -2.03 5.62
C SER A 131 -17.43 -2.35 6.85
N PRO A 132 -16.39 -3.23 6.78
CA PRO A 132 -15.55 -3.54 7.94
C PRO A 132 -14.85 -2.32 8.58
N LEU A 133 -14.51 -1.32 7.76
CA LEU A 133 -13.92 -0.06 8.22
C LEU A 133 -14.98 0.91 8.71
N LEU A 134 -16.06 1.11 7.93
CA LEU A 134 -17.05 2.16 8.18
C LEU A 134 -17.98 1.85 9.35
N GLU A 135 -18.36 0.59 9.53
CA GLU A 135 -19.26 0.17 10.63
C GLU A 135 -18.57 0.27 12.00
N ARG A 136 -17.24 0.15 12.03
CA ARG A 136 -16.43 0.20 13.25
C ARG A 136 -15.51 1.42 13.32
N ARG A 137 -15.82 2.48 12.57
CA ARG A 137 -14.95 3.67 12.44
C ARG A 137 -14.55 4.27 13.80
N GLU A 138 -15.47 4.35 14.76
CA GLU A 138 -15.19 4.90 16.10
C GLU A 138 -14.21 4.02 16.86
N TRP A 139 -14.30 2.69 16.70
CA TRP A 139 -13.37 1.74 17.32
C TRP A 139 -11.98 1.84 16.68
N TRP A 140 -11.88 1.92 15.35
CA TRP A 140 -10.59 2.11 14.68
C TRP A 140 -9.90 3.40 15.14
N LEU A 141 -10.66 4.47 15.35
CA LEU A 141 -10.18 5.76 15.83
C LEU A 141 -9.67 5.75 17.28
N THR A 142 -9.90 4.70 18.08
CA THR A 142 -9.27 4.58 19.41
C THR A 142 -7.78 4.24 19.31
N GLY A 143 -7.35 3.63 18.20
CA GLY A 143 -5.99 3.16 18.03
C GLY A 143 -5.67 1.84 18.74
N ASP A 144 -6.68 1.09 19.21
CA ASP A 144 -6.49 -0.17 19.95
C ASP A 144 -6.38 -1.43 19.07
N TYR A 145 -6.34 -1.26 17.75
CA TYR A 145 -6.18 -2.35 16.80
C TYR A 145 -4.78 -3.00 16.87
N GLN A 146 -4.60 -4.18 16.30
CA GLN A 146 -3.29 -4.83 16.17
C GLN A 146 -2.74 -4.65 14.74
N LEU A 147 -1.44 -4.91 14.58
CA LEU A 147 -0.81 -4.89 13.27
C LEU A 147 -0.70 -6.33 12.79
N GLY A 148 -1.35 -6.64 11.67
CA GLY A 148 -1.34 -7.96 11.08
C GLY A 148 -0.19 -8.14 10.08
N GLU A 149 0.24 -9.38 9.89
CA GLU A 149 1.18 -9.78 8.86
C GLU A 149 0.47 -10.69 7.84
N LEU A 150 0.83 -10.57 6.57
CA LEU A 150 0.30 -11.43 5.52
C LEU A 150 1.24 -12.64 5.37
N ALA A 151 0.81 -13.81 5.86
CA ALA A 151 1.57 -15.03 5.71
C ALA A 151 1.67 -15.43 4.23
N ASP A 152 2.86 -15.92 3.82
CA ASP A 152 3.14 -16.41 2.47
C ASP A 152 2.75 -15.46 1.32
N TYR A 153 2.79 -14.15 1.58
CA TYR A 153 2.48 -13.11 0.60
C TYR A 153 3.60 -12.08 0.52
N ALA A 154 3.63 -11.29 -0.56
CA ALA A 154 4.67 -10.30 -0.78
C ALA A 154 4.68 -9.23 0.34
N GLU A 155 5.89 -8.87 0.77
CA GLU A 155 6.13 -7.80 1.75
C GLU A 155 5.82 -6.40 1.19
N GLY A 156 5.82 -6.28 -0.14
CA GLY A 156 5.58 -5.03 -0.87
C GLY A 156 5.64 -5.25 -2.38
N PHE A 157 5.20 -4.23 -3.11
CA PHE A 157 5.17 -4.24 -4.56
C PHE A 157 6.07 -3.15 -5.16
N VAL A 158 6.66 -3.46 -6.31
CA VAL A 158 7.27 -2.48 -7.21
C VAL A 158 6.60 -2.64 -8.57
N VAL A 159 5.85 -1.64 -9.00
CA VAL A 159 5.24 -1.59 -10.33
C VAL A 159 6.05 -0.64 -11.21
N ALA A 160 6.65 -1.18 -12.26
CA ALA A 160 7.39 -0.40 -13.24
C ALA A 160 6.64 -0.32 -14.57
N HIS A 161 6.26 0.88 -14.97
CA HIS A 161 5.82 1.18 -16.33
C HIS A 161 7.05 1.39 -17.21
N VAL A 162 7.41 0.35 -17.95
CA VAL A 162 8.64 0.30 -18.73
C VAL A 162 8.35 0.66 -20.19
N ASP A 163 9.28 1.39 -20.82
CA ASP A 163 9.23 1.70 -22.25
C ASP A 163 8.99 0.42 -23.08
N SER A 164 7.96 0.48 -23.95
CA SER A 164 7.51 -0.61 -24.81
C SER A 164 8.57 -1.05 -25.83
N GLY A 165 9.63 -0.28 -26.04
CA GLY A 165 10.80 -0.73 -26.82
C GLY A 165 11.64 -1.82 -26.14
N THR A 166 11.47 -2.02 -24.82
CA THR A 166 12.28 -2.97 -24.02
C THR A 166 11.43 -3.95 -23.19
N CYS A 167 10.13 -3.71 -23.08
CA CYS A 167 9.16 -4.51 -22.35
C CYS A 167 7.92 -4.71 -23.23
N PHE A 168 7.65 -5.96 -23.64
CA PHE A 168 6.58 -6.27 -24.60
C PHE A 168 5.35 -6.90 -23.94
N ASP A 169 5.55 -7.57 -22.81
CA ASP A 169 4.51 -8.27 -22.04
C ASP A 169 4.63 -7.94 -20.55
N LEU A 170 3.56 -8.19 -19.77
CA LEU A 170 3.66 -8.10 -18.32
C LEU A 170 4.60 -9.18 -17.79
N SER A 171 5.45 -8.80 -16.84
CA SER A 171 6.31 -9.76 -16.13
C SER A 171 6.17 -9.63 -14.63
N TYR A 172 6.27 -10.76 -13.95
CA TYR A 172 6.18 -10.88 -12.50
C TYR A 172 7.44 -11.55 -11.98
N LYS A 173 8.15 -10.90 -11.07
CA LYS A 173 9.37 -11.44 -10.46
C LYS A 173 9.40 -11.13 -8.97
N GLU A 174 9.76 -12.13 -8.19
CA GLU A 174 9.94 -11.98 -6.74
C GLU A 174 11.42 -11.82 -6.42
N THR A 175 11.73 -10.93 -5.48
CA THR A 175 13.09 -10.79 -4.94
C THR A 175 13.34 -11.77 -3.80
N ALA A 176 14.61 -11.93 -3.42
CA ALA A 176 14.98 -12.64 -2.21
C ALA A 176 14.44 -11.97 -0.92
N GLU A 177 14.02 -10.71 -1.00
CA GLU A 177 13.42 -9.95 0.10
C GLU A 177 11.88 -9.97 0.05
N ASN A 178 11.29 -10.93 -0.67
CA ASN A 178 9.83 -11.09 -0.78
C ASN A 178 9.10 -9.85 -1.33
N ILE A 179 9.76 -9.08 -2.21
CA ILE A 179 9.14 -7.98 -2.95
C ILE A 179 8.73 -8.48 -4.33
N LEU A 180 7.46 -8.26 -4.68
CA LEU A 180 6.97 -8.56 -6.03
C LEU A 180 7.18 -7.37 -6.96
N GLN A 181 7.96 -7.60 -8.00
CA GLN A 181 8.21 -6.70 -9.12
C GLN A 181 7.24 -7.02 -10.25
N ILE A 182 6.56 -6.01 -10.75
CA ILE A 182 5.62 -6.09 -11.86
C ILE A 182 6.09 -5.12 -12.94
N GLU A 183 6.57 -5.65 -14.08
CA GLU A 183 6.81 -4.82 -15.25
C GLU A 183 5.53 -4.75 -16.08
N ILE A 184 5.15 -3.54 -16.46
CA ILE A 184 4.00 -3.27 -17.32
C ILE A 184 4.50 -2.45 -18.51
N PRO A 185 4.35 -2.94 -19.76
CA PRO A 185 4.59 -2.12 -20.95
C PRO A 185 3.79 -0.83 -20.89
N TYR A 186 4.45 0.31 -21.12
CA TYR A 186 3.79 1.64 -21.06
C TYR A 186 2.56 1.72 -21.99
N SER A 187 2.60 1.06 -23.14
CA SER A 187 1.49 0.95 -24.09
C SER A 187 0.20 0.34 -23.52
N LEU A 188 0.29 -0.45 -22.45
CA LEU A 188 -0.88 -1.07 -21.80
C LEU A 188 -1.57 -0.15 -20.79
N LEU A 189 -0.94 0.95 -20.37
CA LEU A 189 -1.46 1.85 -19.34
C LEU A 189 -2.85 2.43 -19.68
N PRO A 190 -3.13 2.91 -20.90
CA PRO A 190 -4.48 3.35 -21.27
C PRO A 190 -5.53 2.24 -21.13
N SER A 191 -5.18 1.00 -21.49
CA SER A 191 -6.08 -0.16 -21.39
C SER A 191 -6.39 -0.57 -19.95
N LEU A 192 -5.41 -0.39 -19.04
CA LEU A 192 -5.58 -0.66 -17.62
C LEU A 192 -6.48 0.39 -16.95
N ILE A 193 -6.35 1.66 -17.34
CA ILE A 193 -7.18 2.76 -16.80
C ILE A 193 -8.62 2.65 -17.33
N ALA A 194 -8.77 2.34 -18.62
CA ALA A 194 -10.07 2.22 -19.26
C ALA A 194 -10.81 0.91 -18.94
N ALA A 195 -10.22 0.02 -18.13
CA ALA A 195 -10.84 -1.24 -17.72
C ALA A 195 -12.05 -0.97 -16.81
N GLN A 196 -13.20 -0.74 -17.44
CA GLN A 196 -14.53 -0.58 -16.86
C GLN A 196 -15.48 -1.48 -17.66
N GLY A 197 -16.43 -2.15 -17.00
CA GLY A 197 -17.47 -2.98 -17.65
C GLY A 197 -17.21 -4.49 -17.63
N ASP A 198 -17.91 -5.21 -18.52
CA ASP A 198 -18.12 -6.68 -18.57
C ASP A 198 -16.89 -7.51 -19.02
N GLN A 199 -15.69 -6.95 -18.85
CA GLN A 199 -14.44 -7.63 -19.21
C GLN A 199 -14.01 -8.60 -18.11
N PRO A 200 -13.30 -9.69 -18.45
CA PRO A 200 -12.76 -10.59 -17.44
C PRO A 200 -11.86 -9.82 -16.47
N PRO A 201 -11.81 -10.22 -15.18
CA PRO A 201 -11.00 -9.54 -14.18
C PRO A 201 -9.57 -9.35 -14.66
N LEU A 202 -8.95 -8.19 -14.34
CA LEU A 202 -7.57 -7.87 -14.75
C LEU A 202 -6.56 -9.00 -14.45
N ALA A 203 -6.78 -9.73 -13.36
CA ALA A 203 -5.93 -10.86 -12.98
C ALA A 203 -5.93 -11.99 -14.02
N GLU A 204 -7.10 -12.32 -14.58
CA GLU A 204 -7.26 -13.33 -15.63
C GLU A 204 -6.74 -12.79 -16.96
N ARG A 205 -7.12 -11.56 -17.32
CA ARG A 205 -6.73 -10.91 -18.58
C ARG A 205 -5.21 -10.83 -18.75
N TYR A 206 -4.49 -10.55 -17.67
CA TYR A 206 -3.04 -10.40 -17.68
C TYR A 206 -2.30 -11.58 -17.03
N ARG A 207 -3.00 -12.71 -16.81
CA ARG A 207 -2.43 -13.98 -16.34
C ARG A 207 -1.55 -13.83 -15.10
N VAL A 208 -2.05 -13.10 -14.10
CA VAL A 208 -1.38 -12.96 -12.81
C VAL A 208 -1.20 -14.36 -12.20
N PRO A 209 0.03 -14.77 -11.85
CA PRO A 209 0.26 -16.06 -11.19
C PRO A 209 -0.56 -16.22 -9.91
N GLU A 210 -1.15 -17.40 -9.70
CA GLU A 210 -2.06 -17.63 -8.57
C GLU A 210 -1.44 -17.33 -7.20
N LYS A 211 -0.13 -17.54 -7.03
CA LYS A 211 0.58 -17.24 -5.79
C LYS A 211 0.59 -15.75 -5.42
N TYR A 212 0.31 -14.88 -6.38
CA TYR A 212 0.21 -13.44 -6.17
C TYR A 212 -1.23 -12.94 -6.08
N LEU A 213 -2.21 -13.84 -6.10
CA LEU A 213 -3.60 -13.53 -5.79
C LEU A 213 -3.83 -13.80 -4.32
N LEU A 214 -4.12 -12.75 -3.55
CA LEU A 214 -4.40 -12.91 -2.13
C LEU A 214 -5.75 -13.59 -1.95
N LYS A 215 -5.74 -14.82 -1.41
CA LYS A 215 -6.93 -15.65 -1.21
C LYS A 215 -7.59 -15.31 0.14
N PRO A 216 -8.91 -15.56 0.28
CA PRO A 216 -9.54 -15.60 1.59
C PRO A 216 -8.83 -16.65 2.47
N GLU A 217 -8.75 -16.41 3.79
CA GLU A 217 -8.20 -17.36 4.77
C GLU A 217 -6.66 -17.59 4.76
N CYS A 218 -5.85 -16.79 4.06
CA CYS A 218 -4.38 -16.86 4.16
C CYS A 218 -3.79 -16.44 5.53
N ASN A 219 -4.59 -16.40 6.60
CA ASN A 219 -4.16 -16.04 7.95
C ASN A 219 -4.15 -17.29 8.83
N VAL A 220 -3.01 -17.96 8.95
CA VAL A 220 -2.63 -18.71 10.16
C VAL A 220 -1.17 -18.46 10.46
#